data_AF-E9GQM6-F1
#
_entry.id   AF-E9GQM6-F1
#
_cell.length_a   1.000
_cell.length_b   1.000
_cell.length_c   1.000
_cell.angle_alpha   90.00
_cell.angle_beta   90.00
_cell.angle_gamma   90.00
#
_symmetry.space_group_name_H-M   'P 1'
#
loop_
_entity.id
_entity.type
_entity.pdbx_description
1 polymer ?
#
loop_
_entity_poly.entity_id
_entity_poly.type
_entity_poly.pdbx_seq_one_letter_code
_entity_poly.pdbx_strand_id
1 'polypeptide(L)'
;MAYMVGTTKDGQFHASLRRNGELIGRVEAAMTQGVSSDGFSLQSTLHLQAGEQIWIQSDTEEYMYLHDNGNHYTHFTGWLLQEDVAQSFKNRLQ
;
A
#
# COMPACT_ATOMS: atom_id res chain seq x y z
N MET A 1 -7.30 -4.15 -5.47
CA MET A 1 -7.64 -2.85 -6.08
C MET A 1 -8.29 -2.04 -4.98
N ALA A 2 -7.79 -0.84 -4.67
CA ALA A 2 -8.40 0.04 -3.68
C ALA A 2 -9.19 1.13 -4.41
N TYR A 3 -10.33 1.54 -3.86
CA TYR A 3 -11.18 2.58 -4.44
C TYR A 3 -11.11 3.86 -3.63
N MET A 4 -11.24 4.98 -4.31
CA MET A 4 -11.27 6.30 -3.71
C MET A 4 -12.62 6.97 -3.94
N VAL A 5 -13.01 7.81 -2.99
CA VAL A 5 -14.12 8.75 -3.14
C VAL A 5 -13.64 10.15 -2.73
N GLY A 6 -13.96 11.13 -3.57
CA GLY A 6 -13.53 12.53 -3.44
C GLY A 6 -14.70 13.46 -3.10
N THR A 7 -14.37 14.71 -2.80
CA THR A 7 -15.32 15.80 -2.57
C THR A 7 -15.59 16.57 -3.88
N THR A 8 -16.29 17.71 -3.83
CA THR A 8 -16.65 18.55 -5.00
C THR A 8 -15.48 19.31 -5.63
N LYS A 9 -14.23 18.96 -5.31
CA LYS A 9 -13.00 19.60 -5.80
C LYS A 9 -12.09 18.56 -6.45
N ASP A 10 -11.35 18.98 -7.47
CA ASP A 10 -10.27 18.18 -8.04
C ASP A 10 -9.22 17.88 -6.98
N GLY A 11 -8.70 16.66 -6.98
CA GLY A 11 -7.73 16.21 -5.98
C GLY A 11 -6.96 14.98 -6.41
N GLN A 12 -5.82 14.75 -5.78
CA GLN A 12 -5.01 13.54 -5.96
C GLN A 12 -4.88 12.80 -4.64
N PHE A 13 -5.26 11.53 -4.64
CA PHE A 13 -4.99 10.66 -3.51
C PHE A 13 -3.71 9.91 -3.78
N HIS A 14 -2.89 9.82 -2.75
CA HIS A 14 -1.59 9.19 -2.77
C HIS A 14 -1.52 8.14 -1.67
N ALA A 15 -1.10 6.93 -2.06
CA ALA A 15 -0.73 5.90 -1.10
C ALA A 15 0.66 5.35 -1.42
N SER A 16 1.41 5.05 -0.37
CA SER A 16 2.75 4.47 -0.46
C SER A 16 2.84 3.12 0.24
N LEU A 17 3.56 2.19 -0.39
CA LEU A 17 4.10 1.01 0.28
C LEU A 17 5.39 1.41 0.98
N ARG A 18 5.47 1.17 2.29
CA ARG A 18 6.62 1.55 3.11
C ARG A 18 7.27 0.34 3.77
N ARG A 19 8.59 0.39 3.90
CA ARG A 19 9.41 -0.54 4.68
C ARG A 19 10.19 0.22 5.72
N ASN A 20 9.91 0.00 7.01
CA ASN A 20 10.56 0.72 8.11
C ASN A 20 10.58 2.26 7.91
N GLY A 21 9.57 2.81 7.23
CA GLY A 21 9.43 4.24 6.91
C GLY A 21 9.94 4.61 5.52
N GLU A 22 10.80 3.81 4.91
CA GLU A 22 11.33 4.02 3.55
C GLU A 22 10.26 3.77 2.49
N LEU A 23 10.24 4.61 1.45
CA LEU A 23 9.33 4.45 0.32
C LEU A 23 9.78 3.31 -0.60
N ILE A 24 8.93 2.30 -0.77
CA ILE A 24 9.14 1.22 -1.74
C ILE A 24 8.48 1.56 -3.08
N GLY A 25 7.28 2.13 -3.03
CA GLY A 25 6.50 2.48 -4.21
C GLY A 25 5.31 3.35 -3.84
N ARG A 26 4.85 4.14 -4.80
CA ARG A 26 3.71 5.06 -4.64
C ARG A 26 2.72 4.82 -5.76
N VAL A 27 1.45 4.94 -5.41
CA VAL A 27 0.33 5.00 -6.35
C VAL A 27 -0.39 6.32 -6.18
N GLU A 28 -0.85 6.83 -7.31
CA GLU A 28 -1.65 8.03 -7.40
C GLU A 28 -2.92 7.69 -8.15
N ALA A 29 -4.03 8.21 -7.65
CA ALA A 29 -5.23 8.33 -8.45
C ALA A 29 -5.71 9.77 -8.41
N ALA A 30 -6.01 10.28 -9.59
CA ALA A 30 -6.53 11.62 -9.78
C ALA A 30 -8.06 11.56 -9.74
N MET A 31 -8.67 12.59 -9.16
CA MET A 31 -10.10 12.80 -9.24
C MET A 31 -10.34 14.15 -9.91
N THR A 32 -11.09 14.12 -11.00
CA THR A 32 -11.64 15.30 -11.68
C THR A 32 -13.12 15.44 -11.31
N GLN A 33 -13.61 16.68 -11.22
CA GLN A 33 -14.95 17.04 -10.72
C GLN A 33 -16.06 16.04 -11.08
N GLY A 34 -16.63 15.43 -10.04
CA GLY A 34 -17.65 14.37 -10.12
C GLY A 34 -17.35 13.25 -9.12
N VAL A 35 -18.30 12.33 -8.92
CA VAL A 35 -18.03 11.08 -8.19
C VAL A 35 -17.33 10.13 -9.18
N SER A 36 -16.02 10.29 -9.37
CA SER A 36 -15.21 9.23 -9.97
C SER A 36 -14.80 8.23 -8.89
N SER A 37 -14.60 6.97 -9.27
CA SER A 37 -14.06 5.95 -8.37
C SER A 37 -12.93 5.26 -9.11
N ASP A 38 -11.75 5.86 -9.08
CA ASP A 38 -10.59 5.27 -9.71
C ASP A 38 -9.95 4.24 -8.78
N GLY A 39 -9.77 3.04 -9.33
CA GLY A 39 -9.12 1.94 -8.66
C GLY A 39 -7.61 2.02 -8.84
N PHE A 40 -6.83 1.75 -7.79
CA PHE A 40 -5.39 1.58 -7.92
C PHE A 40 -4.88 0.27 -7.31
N SER A 41 -3.75 -0.20 -7.82
CA SER A 41 -3.05 -1.39 -7.35
C SER A 41 -1.54 -1.17 -7.34
N LEU A 42 -0.89 -1.57 -6.25
CA LEU A 42 0.56 -1.60 -6.12
C LEU A 42 0.99 -3.02 -5.80
N GLN A 43 1.98 -3.53 -6.52
CA GLN A 43 2.59 -4.83 -6.25
C GLN A 43 4.11 -4.66 -6.25
N SER A 44 4.77 -5.31 -5.29
CA SER A 44 6.22 -5.37 -5.21
C SER A 44 6.65 -6.72 -4.65
N THR A 45 7.81 -7.19 -5.06
CA THR A 45 8.48 -8.35 -4.48
C THR A 45 9.66 -7.84 -3.65
N LEU A 46 9.67 -8.15 -2.36
CA LEU A 46 10.66 -7.64 -1.43
C LEU A 46 11.48 -8.77 -0.83
N HIS A 47 12.79 -8.54 -0.73
CA HIS A 47 13.65 -9.33 0.14
C HIS A 47 13.61 -8.69 1.53
N LEU A 48 13.04 -9.40 2.50
CA LEU A 48 12.84 -8.91 3.86
C LEU A 48 13.75 -9.63 4.85
N GLN A 49 14.26 -8.86 5.79
CA GLN A 49 15.01 -9.34 6.95
C GLN A 49 14.10 -9.45 8.18
N ALA A 50 14.48 -10.31 9.12
CA ALA A 50 13.72 -10.48 10.35
C ALA A 50 13.60 -9.14 11.10
N GLY A 51 12.36 -8.78 11.47
CA GLY A 51 12.06 -7.54 12.18
C GLY A 51 11.73 -6.34 11.29
N GLU A 52 11.89 -6.43 9.97
CA GLU A 52 11.42 -5.37 9.07
C GLU A 52 9.90 -5.33 9.01
N GLN A 53 9.34 -4.12 9.04
CA GLN A 53 7.90 -3.85 9.00
C GLN A 53 7.48 -3.26 7.66
N ILE A 54 6.34 -3.71 7.16
CA ILE A 54 5.74 -3.24 5.90
C ILE A 54 4.32 -2.74 6.17
N TRP A 55 3.97 -1.59 5.60
CA TRP A 55 2.62 -1.05 5.67
C TRP A 55 2.27 -0.20 4.45
N ILE A 56 0.97 0.07 4.29
CA ILE A 56 0.47 1.09 3.39
C ILE A 56 0.23 2.38 4.18
N GLN A 57 0.66 3.51 3.64
CA GLN A 57 0.44 4.83 4.21
C GLN A 57 -0.33 5.69 3.21
N SER A 58 -1.35 6.41 3.67
CA SER A 58 -1.89 7.53 2.88
C SER A 58 -0.97 8.73 3.06
N ASP A 59 -0.53 9.31 1.95
CA ASP A 59 0.32 10.50 1.93
C ASP A 59 -0.48 11.76 1.57
N THR A 60 -1.81 11.68 1.58
CA THR A 60 -2.70 12.80 1.24
C THR A 60 -3.13 13.54 2.49
N GLU A 61 -2.95 14.85 2.51
CA GLU A 61 -3.13 15.65 3.72
C GLU A 61 -4.59 16.08 3.98
N GLU A 62 -5.50 16.10 2.99
CA GLU A 62 -6.91 16.47 3.27
C GLU A 62 -7.94 16.11 2.16
N TYR A 63 -9.20 15.84 2.56
CA TYR A 63 -10.42 15.61 1.74
C TYR A 63 -10.50 14.38 0.81
N MET A 64 -9.56 13.44 0.89
CA MET A 64 -9.61 12.20 0.11
C MET A 64 -9.38 11.01 1.02
N TYR A 65 -10.17 9.96 0.82
CA TYR A 65 -10.11 8.75 1.65
C TYR A 65 -10.28 7.49 0.81
N LEU A 66 -9.72 6.40 1.32
CA LEU A 66 -9.99 5.06 0.83
C LEU A 66 -11.44 4.70 1.15
N HIS A 67 -12.17 4.23 0.16
CA HIS A 67 -13.58 3.88 0.29
C HIS A 67 -13.75 2.36 0.21
N ASP A 68 -14.44 1.81 1.21
CA ASP A 68 -14.79 0.39 1.31
C ASP A 68 -16.28 0.24 1.68
N ASN A 69 -16.99 -0.66 1.02
CA ASN A 69 -18.37 -1.03 1.30
C ASN A 69 -18.67 -2.45 0.80
N GLY A 70 -19.91 -2.93 0.96
CA GLY A 70 -20.28 -4.30 0.56
C GLY A 70 -20.04 -4.67 -0.91
N ASN A 71 -19.86 -3.69 -1.79
CA ASN A 71 -19.60 -3.86 -3.22
C ASN A 71 -18.15 -3.50 -3.62
N HIS A 72 -17.37 -2.87 -2.73
CA HIS A 72 -16.02 -2.36 -3.02
C HIS A 72 -15.11 -2.63 -1.84
N TYR A 73 -14.08 -3.45 -2.04
CA TYR A 73 -13.16 -3.81 -0.96
C TYR A 73 -11.77 -3.27 -1.23
N THR A 74 -11.13 -2.74 -0.19
CA THR A 74 -9.70 -2.38 -0.21
C THR A 74 -8.88 -3.53 0.36
N HIS A 75 -7.90 -4.02 -0.41
CA HIS A 75 -7.09 -5.18 -0.04
C HIS A 75 -5.62 -4.82 0.13
N PHE A 76 -5.02 -5.31 1.20
CA PHE A 76 -3.57 -5.38 1.38
C PHE A 76 -3.19 -6.82 1.69
N THR A 77 -2.43 -7.44 0.79
CA THR A 77 -2.09 -8.87 0.87
C THR A 77 -0.59 -9.06 0.70
N GLY A 78 -0.02 -10.00 1.44
CA GLY A 78 1.37 -10.42 1.29
C GLY A 78 1.52 -11.88 1.68
N TRP A 79 2.49 -12.56 1.07
CA TRP A 79 2.86 -13.93 1.38
C TRP A 79 4.36 -14.12 1.18
N LEU A 80 4.94 -15.04 1.94
CA LEU A 80 6.34 -15.43 1.79
C LEU A 80 6.49 -16.27 0.51
N LEU A 81 7.36 -15.83 -0.41
CA LEU A 81 7.68 -16.59 -1.62
C LEU A 81 8.77 -17.62 -1.35
N GLN A 82 9.84 -17.22 -0.66
CA GLN A 82 10.99 -18.06 -0.37
C GLN A 82 11.69 -17.57 0.90
N GLU A 83 12.14 -18.51 1.74
CA GLU A 83 13.01 -18.25 2.89
C GLU A 83 14.48 -18.31 2.47
N ASP A 84 15.29 -17.34 2.90
CA ASP A 84 16.75 -17.48 2.88
C ASP A 84 17.22 -18.30 4.09
N VAL A 85 17.20 -19.62 3.92
CA VAL A 85 17.56 -20.57 4.98
C VAL A 85 19.01 -20.42 5.45
N ALA A 86 19.93 -19.92 4.61
CA ALA A 86 21.32 -19.71 5.01
C ALA A 86 21.42 -18.67 6.12
N GLN A 87 20.55 -17.65 6.07
CA GLN A 87 20.46 -16.65 7.13
C GLN A 87 19.77 -17.21 8.38
N SER A 88 18.74 -18.05 8.22
CA SER A 88 18.05 -18.71 9.34
C SER A 88 18.92 -19.66 10.15
N PHE A 89 19.96 -20.26 9.54
CA PHE A 89 20.93 -21.09 10.28
C PHE A 89 21.95 -20.25 11.06
N LYS A 90 22.37 -19.10 10.52
CA LYS A 90 23.30 -18.19 11.23
C LYS A 90 22.70 -17.67 12.53
N ASN A 91 21.40 -17.34 12.53
CA ASN A 91 20.72 -16.79 13.71
C ASN A 91 20.41 -17.83 14.80
N ARG A 92 20.53 -19.14 14.52
CA ARG A 92 20.23 -20.23 15.47
C ARG A 92 21.45 -20.78 16.20
N LEU A 93 22.65 -20.33 15.85
CA LEU A 93 23.93 -20.79 16.41
C LEU A 93 24.61 -19.73 17.29
N GLN A 94 23.91 -18.62 17.59
CA GLN A 94 24.28 -17.61 18.58
C GLN A 94 23.39 -17.76 19.82
#